data_AF-A0A3D2GPC2-F1
#
_entry.id   AF-A0A3D2GPC2-F1
#
_cell.length_a   1.000
_cell.length_b   1.000
_cell.length_c   1.000
_cell.angle_alpha   90.00
_cell.angle_beta   90.00
_cell.angle_gamma   90.00
#
_symmetry.space_group_name_H-M   'P 1'
#
loop_
_entity.id
_entity.type
_entity.pdbx_description
1 polymer ?
#
loop_
_entity_poly.entity_id
_entity_poly.type
_entity_poly.pdbx_seq_one_letter_code
_entity_poly.pdbx_strand_id
1 'polypeptide(L)'
;MIPAILAQLGIPLLIKLVGEGLRKLDNPIADGAADALSQVDDAITAGKITPERVAEANRHTERMAQIAADEYRTTIAEVNASLRTEVASGDAYVRRMRPTFGYVMALTWAGQMGAIAYVIVTDPGKAGAVIAAMASLGTIWTVGLSVLGIYVYKRSQEKQTLVSDSTGFATGTDLLNRLFRADSAPIPGRKPGS
;
A
#
# COMPACT_ATOMS: atom_id res chain seq x y z
N MET A 1 -37.08 19.78 3.18
CA MET A 1 -37.72 20.35 4.40
C MET A 1 -37.14 19.75 5.69
N ILE A 2 -36.87 18.45 5.76
CA ILE A 2 -36.20 17.81 6.92
C ILE A 2 -34.82 18.43 7.28
N PRO A 3 -33.95 18.82 6.31
CA PRO A 3 -32.65 19.44 6.63
C PRO A 3 -32.78 20.83 7.27
N ALA A 4 -33.81 21.60 6.89
CA ALA A 4 -34.07 22.93 7.44
C ALA A 4 -34.58 22.84 8.88
N ILE A 5 -35.44 21.85 9.18
CA ILE A 5 -35.95 21.57 10.53
C ILE A 5 -34.84 21.05 11.44
N LEU A 6 -33.95 20.18 10.94
CA LEU A 6 -32.76 19.73 11.69
C LEU A 6 -31.73 20.85 11.88
N ALA A 7 -31.58 21.77 10.93
CA ALA A 7 -30.70 22.93 11.10
C ALA A 7 -31.28 23.96 12.10
N GLN A 8 -32.60 24.17 12.11
CA GLN A 8 -33.27 25.09 13.04
C GLN A 8 -33.43 24.54 14.46
N LEU A 9 -33.59 23.22 14.62
CA LEU A 9 -33.79 22.59 15.94
C LEU A 9 -32.52 21.90 16.47
N GLY A 10 -31.61 21.48 15.60
CA GLY A 10 -30.44 20.68 15.96
C GLY A 10 -29.30 21.49 16.54
N ILE A 11 -29.08 22.73 16.09
CA ILE A 11 -28.02 23.60 16.64
C ILE A 11 -28.34 24.02 18.08
N PRO A 12 -29.55 24.52 18.41
CA PRO A 12 -29.93 24.80 19.80
C PRO A 12 -29.81 23.57 20.71
N LEU A 13 -30.20 22.40 20.22
CA LEU A 13 -30.10 21.14 20.97
C LEU A 13 -28.64 20.74 21.23
N LEU A 14 -27.77 20.83 20.22
CA LEU A 14 -26.34 20.53 20.35
C LEU A 14 -25.63 21.53 21.27
N ILE A 15 -25.95 22.82 21.18
CA ILE A 15 -25.40 23.86 22.05
C ILE A 15 -25.73 23.56 23.52
N LYS A 16 -26.98 23.17 23.82
CA LYS A 16 -27.37 22.76 25.18
C LYS A 16 -26.65 21.51 25.65
N LEU A 17 -26.57 20.49 24.81
CA LEU A 17 -25.91 19.21 25.16
C LEU A 17 -24.41 19.38 25.40
N VAL A 18 -23.73 20.16 24.55
CA VAL A 18 -22.30 20.48 24.70
C VAL A 18 -22.08 21.40 25.89
N GLY A 19 -22.92 22.42 26.10
CA GLY A 19 -22.85 23.31 27.26
C GLY A 19 -23.03 22.56 28.60
N GLU A 20 -23.99 21.64 28.67
CA GLU A 20 -24.22 20.76 29.82
C GLU A 20 -23.02 19.83 30.07
N GLY A 21 -22.45 19.27 28.98
CA GLY A 21 -21.26 18.43 29.04
C GLY A 21 -20.02 19.18 29.53
N LEU A 22 -19.87 20.45 29.13
CA LEU A 22 -18.77 21.31 29.57
C LEU A 22 -18.91 21.71 31.05
N ARG A 23 -20.13 22.04 31.53
CA ARG A 23 -20.37 22.35 32.95
C ARG A 23 -20.04 21.19 33.88
N LYS A 24 -20.23 19.94 33.44
CA LYS A 24 -19.86 18.75 34.22
C LYS A 24 -18.36 18.55 34.43
N LEU A 25 -17.51 19.29 33.72
CA LEU A 25 -16.06 19.21 33.89
C LEU A 25 -15.56 20.03 35.08
N ASP A 26 -16.43 20.80 35.75
CA ASP A 26 -16.14 21.62 36.95
C ASP A 26 -14.81 22.39 36.82
N ASN A 27 -14.67 23.13 35.72
CA ASN A 27 -13.46 23.90 35.41
C ASN A 27 -13.86 25.32 34.95
N PRO A 28 -13.22 26.38 35.47
CA PRO A 28 -13.57 27.76 35.12
C PRO A 28 -13.48 28.09 33.62
N ILE A 29 -12.61 27.40 32.86
CA ILE A 29 -12.53 27.54 31.40
C ILE A 29 -13.73 26.87 30.71
N ALA A 30 -14.15 25.70 31.20
CA ALA A 30 -15.29 24.96 30.65
C ALA A 30 -16.62 25.68 30.97
N ASP A 31 -16.74 26.27 32.15
CA ASP A 31 -17.89 27.09 32.54
C ASP A 31 -18.00 28.35 31.68
N GLY A 32 -16.89 29.06 31.45
CA GLY A 32 -16.87 30.21 30.56
C GLY A 32 -17.25 29.85 29.12
N ALA A 33 -16.85 28.67 28.63
CA ALA A 33 -17.25 28.18 27.32
C ALA A 33 -18.74 27.80 27.26
N ALA A 34 -19.29 27.20 28.31
CA ALA A 34 -20.71 26.87 28.42
C ALA A 34 -21.59 28.12 28.44
N ASP A 35 -21.17 29.17 29.14
CA ASP A 35 -21.89 30.44 29.20
C ASP A 35 -21.83 31.20 27.87
N ALA A 36 -20.69 31.17 27.18
CA ALA A 36 -20.58 31.70 25.82
C ALA A 36 -21.52 30.96 24.84
N LEU A 37 -21.60 29.63 24.93
CA LEU A 37 -22.53 28.81 24.16
C LEU A 37 -23.99 29.18 24.44
N SER A 38 -24.36 29.44 25.70
CA SER A 38 -25.71 29.91 26.06
C SER A 38 -26.05 31.26 25.44
N GLN A 39 -25.10 32.21 25.43
CA GLN A 39 -25.29 33.52 24.81
C GLN A 39 -25.50 33.43 23.29
N VAL A 40 -24.88 32.44 22.64
CA VAL A 40 -25.09 32.17 21.22
C VAL A 40 -26.50 31.62 20.96
N ASP A 41 -27.01 30.72 21.82
CA ASP A 41 -28.40 30.21 21.74
C ASP A 41 -29.42 31.34 21.86
N ASP A 42 -29.20 32.26 22.81
CA ASP A 42 -30.04 33.44 23.02
C ASP A 42 -30.01 34.38 21.81
N ALA A 43 -28.83 34.59 21.20
CA ALA A 43 -28.68 35.44 20.02
C ALA A 43 -29.37 34.84 18.77
N ILE A 44 -29.37 33.50 18.64
CA ILE A 44 -30.11 32.79 17.58
C ILE A 44 -31.61 32.91 17.83
N THR A 45 -32.07 32.69 19.06
CA THR A 45 -33.50 32.75 19.43
C THR A 45 -34.07 34.16 19.29
N ALA A 46 -33.27 35.18 19.62
CA ALA A 46 -33.63 36.59 19.43
C ALA A 46 -33.55 37.07 17.97
N GLY A 47 -33.21 36.18 17.02
CA GLY A 47 -33.10 36.52 15.59
C GLY A 47 -31.92 37.43 15.23
N LYS A 48 -30.98 37.65 16.15
CA LYS A 48 -29.76 38.43 15.91
C LYS A 48 -28.78 37.69 15.01
N ILE A 49 -28.82 36.36 15.04
CA ILE A 49 -28.14 35.46 14.11
C ILE A 49 -29.21 34.83 13.22
N THR A 50 -29.27 35.23 11.95
CA THR A 50 -30.31 34.73 11.06
C THR A 50 -30.01 33.28 10.62
N PRO A 51 -31.05 32.44 10.44
CA PRO A 51 -30.90 31.07 9.95
C PRO A 51 -30.11 30.97 8.63
N GLU A 52 -30.21 32.00 7.77
CA GLU A 52 -29.52 32.07 6.49
C GLU A 52 -28.00 32.20 6.65
N ARG A 53 -27.54 32.96 7.66
CA ARG A 53 -26.11 33.12 7.97
C ARG A 53 -25.51 31.82 8.49
N VAL A 54 -26.27 31.10 9.32
CA VAL A 54 -25.88 29.76 9.81
C VAL A 54 -25.84 28.75 8.66
N ALA A 55 -26.84 28.77 7.78
CA ALA A 55 -26.87 27.91 6.60
C ALA A 55 -25.72 28.22 5.62
N GLU A 56 -25.33 29.49 5.48
CA GLU A 56 -24.17 29.91 4.68
C GLU A 56 -22.86 29.42 5.30
N ALA A 57 -22.68 29.56 6.61
CA ALA A 57 -21.52 29.03 7.33
C ALA A 57 -21.41 27.50 7.22
N ASN A 58 -22.53 26.78 7.28
CA ASN A 58 -22.56 25.33 7.07
C ASN A 58 -22.13 24.95 5.66
N ARG A 59 -22.64 25.63 4.62
CA ARG A 59 -22.21 25.40 3.23
C ARG A 59 -20.72 25.65 3.04
N HIS A 60 -20.18 26.68 3.68
CA HIS A 60 -18.74 26.95 3.63
C HIS A 60 -17.93 25.84 4.30
N THR A 61 -18.38 25.38 5.46
CA THR A 61 -17.74 24.27 6.21
C THR A 61 -17.79 22.96 5.42
N GLU A 62 -18.94 22.64 4.80
CA GLU A 62 -19.08 21.48 3.91
C GLU A 62 -18.12 21.56 2.72
N ARG A 63 -17.98 22.74 2.10
CA ARG A 63 -17.05 22.92 0.98
C ARG A 63 -15.59 22.81 1.41
N MET A 64 -15.23 23.32 2.58
CA MET A 64 -13.88 23.15 3.14
C MET A 64 -13.59 21.68 3.45
N ALA A 65 -14.56 20.95 4.02
CA ALA A 65 -14.42 19.52 4.28
C ALA A 65 -14.25 18.71 2.97
N GLN A 66 -14.97 19.07 1.91
CA GLN A 66 -14.80 18.46 0.58
C GLN A 66 -13.40 18.72 0.01
N ILE A 67 -12.94 19.97 0.06
CA ILE A 67 -11.60 20.35 -0.44
C ILE A 67 -10.51 19.59 0.33
N ALA A 68 -10.60 19.53 1.65
CA ALA A 68 -9.65 18.78 2.48
C ALA A 68 -9.66 17.27 2.18
N ALA A 69 -10.84 16.68 1.93
CA ALA A 69 -10.96 15.28 1.54
C ALA A 69 -10.33 15.02 0.17
N ASP A 70 -10.49 15.93 -0.79
CA ASP A 70 -9.93 15.79 -2.14
C ASP A 70 -8.41 16.01 -2.15
N GLU A 71 -7.90 16.94 -1.35
CA GLU A 71 -6.46 17.14 -1.14
C GLU A 71 -5.83 15.89 -0.51
N TYR A 72 -6.48 15.30 0.49
CA TYR A 72 -6.05 14.06 1.12
C TYR A 72 -6.03 12.89 0.11
N ARG A 73 -7.09 12.73 -0.68
CA ARG A 73 -7.15 11.71 -1.75
C ARG A 73 -6.03 11.89 -2.77
N THR A 74 -5.78 13.13 -3.19
CA THR A 74 -4.74 13.46 -4.18
C THR A 74 -3.35 13.14 -3.61
N THR A 75 -3.08 13.55 -2.38
CA THR A 75 -1.82 13.25 -1.67
C THR A 75 -1.59 11.74 -1.61
N ILE A 76 -2.60 10.97 -1.18
CA ILE A 76 -2.49 9.51 -1.11
C ILE A 76 -2.30 8.88 -2.49
N ALA A 77 -2.95 9.40 -3.53
CA ALA A 77 -2.78 8.94 -4.90
C ALA A 77 -1.36 9.20 -5.42
N GLU A 78 -0.79 10.38 -5.18
CA GLU A 78 0.57 10.75 -5.57
C GLU A 78 1.63 9.94 -4.81
N VAL A 79 1.45 9.76 -3.50
CA VAL A 79 2.32 8.90 -2.68
C VAL A 79 2.29 7.46 -3.19
N ASN A 80 1.11 6.90 -3.49
CA ASN A 80 1.01 5.56 -4.04
C ASN A 80 1.62 5.45 -5.45
N ALA A 81 1.46 6.47 -6.28
CA ALA A 81 2.03 6.51 -7.63
C ALA A 81 3.57 6.55 -7.59
N SER A 82 4.14 7.38 -6.70
CA SER A 82 5.59 7.46 -6.50
C SER A 82 6.17 6.16 -5.95
N LEU A 83 5.56 5.57 -4.91
CA LEU A 83 5.99 4.27 -4.36
C LEU A 83 5.96 3.15 -5.40
N ARG A 84 4.92 3.08 -6.24
CA ARG A 84 4.87 2.10 -7.33
C ARG A 84 5.99 2.32 -8.34
N THR A 85 6.32 3.58 -8.63
CA THR A 85 7.42 3.93 -9.53
C THR A 85 8.78 3.57 -8.93
N GLU A 86 8.99 3.80 -7.63
CA GLU A 86 10.20 3.39 -6.92
C GLU A 86 10.38 1.88 -6.87
N VAL A 87 9.29 1.13 -6.61
CA VAL A 87 9.31 -0.34 -6.64
C VAL A 87 9.55 -0.87 -8.06
N ALA A 88 8.97 -0.21 -9.07
CA ALA A 88 9.14 -0.57 -10.48
C ALA A 88 10.48 -0.10 -11.07
N SER A 89 11.17 0.85 -10.41
CA SER A 89 12.55 1.26 -10.69
C SER A 89 13.51 0.11 -10.31
N GLY A 90 13.42 -0.97 -11.08
CA GLY A 90 14.26 -2.14 -10.97
C GLY A 90 15.66 -1.82 -11.46
N ASP A 91 16.52 -1.40 -10.55
CA ASP A 91 17.95 -1.24 -10.82
C ASP A 91 18.52 -2.56 -11.38
N ALA A 92 19.07 -2.47 -12.60
CA ALA A 92 19.71 -3.58 -13.28
C ALA A 92 20.88 -4.16 -12.47
N TYR A 93 21.54 -3.34 -11.65
CA TYR A 93 22.60 -3.76 -10.73
C TYR A 93 22.05 -4.72 -9.66
N VAL A 94 20.98 -4.35 -8.96
CA VAL A 94 20.34 -5.19 -7.92
C VAL A 94 19.82 -6.51 -8.50
N ARG A 95 19.27 -6.48 -9.72
CA ARG A 95 18.76 -7.69 -10.40
C ARG A 95 19.87 -8.66 -10.80
N ARG A 96 21.05 -8.14 -11.17
CA ARG A 96 22.22 -8.94 -11.57
C ARG A 96 23.09 -9.38 -10.39
N MET A 97 23.01 -8.68 -9.26
CA MET A 97 23.74 -9.02 -8.04
C MET A 97 23.38 -10.41 -7.50
N ARG A 98 22.09 -10.78 -7.56
CA ARG A 98 21.62 -12.09 -7.06
C ARG A 98 22.24 -13.27 -7.83
N PRO A 99 22.20 -13.32 -9.18
CA PRO A 99 22.89 -14.38 -9.95
C PRO A 99 24.42 -14.32 -9.85
N THR A 100 25.03 -13.13 -9.88
CA THR A 100 26.50 -13.00 -9.85
C THR A 100 27.11 -13.54 -8.58
N PHE A 101 26.47 -13.34 -7.43
CA PHE A 101 26.88 -13.97 -6.17
C PHE A 101 26.91 -15.50 -6.28
N GLY A 102 25.87 -16.11 -6.87
CA GLY A 102 25.82 -17.56 -7.10
C GLY A 102 26.95 -18.05 -8.01
N TYR A 103 27.27 -17.33 -9.08
CA TYR A 103 28.37 -17.69 -9.98
C TYR A 103 29.74 -17.59 -9.30
N VAL A 104 29.98 -16.54 -8.52
CA VAL A 104 31.23 -16.39 -7.76
C VAL A 104 31.38 -17.52 -6.74
N MET A 105 30.31 -17.90 -6.05
CA MET A 105 30.31 -19.03 -5.12
C MET A 105 30.61 -20.37 -5.82
N ALA A 106 29.97 -20.62 -6.96
CA ALA A 106 30.22 -21.82 -7.75
C ALA A 106 31.67 -21.91 -8.25
N LEU A 107 32.21 -20.77 -8.72
CA LEU A 107 33.61 -20.69 -9.16
C LEU A 107 34.58 -20.90 -8.00
N THR A 108 34.28 -20.33 -6.83
CA THR A 108 35.10 -20.51 -5.62
C THR A 108 35.09 -21.96 -5.16
N TRP A 109 33.92 -22.61 -5.19
CA TRP A 109 33.79 -24.03 -4.86
C TRP A 109 34.57 -24.91 -5.85
N ALA A 110 34.44 -24.64 -7.15
CA ALA A 110 35.18 -25.37 -8.18
C ALA A 110 36.70 -25.21 -8.00
N GLY A 111 37.17 -23.99 -7.72
CA GLY A 111 38.57 -23.72 -7.43
C GLY A 111 39.06 -24.45 -6.17
N GLN A 112 38.28 -24.42 -5.09
CA GLN A 112 38.62 -25.09 -3.84
C GLN A 112 38.70 -26.62 -4.00
N MET A 113 37.69 -27.23 -4.63
CA MET A 113 37.69 -28.68 -4.89
C MET A 113 38.78 -29.08 -5.89
N GLY A 114 39.05 -28.24 -6.89
CA GLY A 114 40.15 -28.43 -7.84
C GLY A 114 41.52 -28.39 -7.16
N ALA A 115 41.75 -27.45 -6.25
CA ALA A 115 42.98 -27.36 -5.48
C ALA A 115 43.19 -28.59 -4.57
N ILE A 116 42.13 -29.06 -3.91
CA ILE A 116 42.18 -30.30 -3.10
C ILE A 116 42.51 -31.49 -3.99
N ALA A 117 41.83 -31.66 -5.12
CA ALA A 117 42.10 -32.73 -6.07
C ALA A 117 43.54 -32.69 -6.59
N TYR A 118 44.05 -31.50 -6.89
CA TYR A 118 45.43 -31.29 -7.32
C TYR A 118 46.43 -31.75 -6.24
N VAL A 119 46.23 -31.37 -4.97
CA VAL A 119 47.10 -31.79 -3.86
C VAL A 119 47.05 -33.30 -3.65
N ILE A 120 45.87 -33.93 -3.76
CA ILE A 120 45.74 -35.39 -3.63
C ILE A 120 46.59 -36.12 -4.68
N VAL A 121 46.67 -35.59 -5.91
CA VAL A 121 47.44 -36.20 -7.00
C VAL A 121 48.94 -35.89 -6.88
N THR A 122 49.30 -34.65 -6.54
CA THR A 122 50.69 -34.18 -6.60
C THR A 122 51.47 -34.37 -5.30
N ASP A 123 50.80 -34.31 -4.15
CA ASP A 123 51.43 -34.38 -2.84
C ASP A 123 50.51 -35.08 -1.81
N PRO A 124 50.24 -36.39 -1.98
CA PRO A 124 49.25 -37.12 -1.17
C PRO A 124 49.53 -37.07 0.34
N GLY A 125 50.81 -36.97 0.73
CA GLY A 125 51.21 -36.86 2.13
C GLY A 125 50.67 -35.60 2.84
N LYS A 126 50.36 -34.54 2.08
CA LYS A 126 49.76 -33.30 2.61
C LYS A 126 48.24 -33.27 2.53
N ALA A 127 47.61 -34.20 1.80
CA ALA A 127 46.17 -34.20 1.56
C ALA A 127 45.35 -34.18 2.86
N GLY A 128 45.76 -34.98 3.86
CA GLY A 128 45.08 -35.02 5.16
C GLY A 128 45.09 -33.67 5.88
N ALA A 129 46.23 -32.99 5.91
CA ALA A 129 46.37 -31.67 6.55
C ALA A 129 45.56 -30.60 5.82
N VAL A 130 45.55 -30.62 4.48
CA VAL A 130 44.76 -29.68 3.66
C VAL A 130 43.26 -29.90 3.86
N ILE A 131 42.79 -31.15 3.85
CA ILE A 131 41.37 -31.47 4.10
C ILE A 131 40.96 -31.04 5.51
N ALA A 132 41.81 -31.27 6.52
CA ALA A 132 41.55 -30.82 7.88
C ALA A 132 41.47 -29.28 7.97
N ALA A 133 42.36 -28.57 7.28
CA ALA A 133 42.32 -27.11 7.21
C ALA A 133 41.04 -26.59 6.53
N MET A 134 40.53 -27.29 5.51
CA MET A 134 39.25 -26.93 4.86
C MET A 134 38.05 -27.00 5.80
N ALA A 135 38.06 -27.91 6.78
CA ALA A 135 36.98 -27.97 7.77
C ALA A 135 36.84 -26.65 8.56
N SER A 136 37.95 -25.93 8.78
CA SER A 136 37.93 -24.62 9.47
C SER A 136 37.21 -23.52 8.69
N LEU A 137 37.02 -23.69 7.38
CA LEU A 137 36.25 -22.77 6.54
C LEU A 137 34.73 -23.01 6.66
N GLY A 138 34.27 -24.00 7.42
CA GLY A 138 32.85 -24.33 7.54
C GLY A 138 31.97 -23.12 7.91
N THR A 139 32.44 -22.26 8.81
CA THR A 139 31.68 -21.07 9.23
C THR A 139 31.47 -20.08 8.08
N ILE A 140 32.49 -19.79 7.25
CA ILE A 140 32.31 -18.87 6.10
C ILE A 140 31.38 -19.49 5.05
N TRP A 141 31.46 -20.81 4.85
CA TRP A 141 30.57 -21.54 3.93
C TRP A 141 29.11 -21.53 4.39
N THR A 142 28.84 -21.73 5.69
CA THR A 142 27.48 -21.65 6.23
C THR A 142 26.84 -20.28 6.02
N VAL A 143 27.58 -19.19 6.23
CA VAL A 143 27.11 -17.83 5.94
C VAL A 143 26.81 -17.65 4.45
N GLY A 144 27.77 -18.00 3.58
CA GLY A 144 27.62 -17.85 2.13
C GLY A 144 26.45 -18.64 1.54
N LEU A 145 26.26 -19.89 1.98
CA LEU A 145 25.15 -20.74 1.55
C LEU A 145 23.81 -20.28 2.12
N SER A 146 23.78 -19.70 3.32
CA SER A 146 22.56 -19.13 3.89
C SER A 146 22.04 -17.95 3.06
N VAL A 147 22.94 -17.06 2.64
CA VAL A 147 22.60 -15.92 1.75
C VAL A 147 22.07 -16.43 0.41
N LEU A 148 22.72 -17.45 -0.18
CA LEU A 148 22.27 -18.06 -1.44
C LEU A 148 20.89 -18.72 -1.28
N GLY A 149 20.65 -19.40 -0.15
CA GLY A 149 19.36 -19.99 0.18
C GLY A 149 18.23 -18.96 0.21
N ILE A 150 18.44 -17.82 0.87
CA ILE A 150 17.47 -16.71 0.91
C ILE A 150 17.20 -16.17 -0.50
N TYR A 151 18.24 -16.00 -1.32
CA TYR A 151 18.08 -15.51 -2.70
C TYR A 151 17.27 -16.47 -3.57
N VAL A 152 17.54 -17.78 -3.49
CA VAL A 152 16.79 -18.79 -4.25
C VAL A 152 15.33 -18.85 -3.77
N TYR A 153 15.09 -18.79 -2.46
CA TYR A 153 13.75 -18.81 -1.90
C TYR A 153 12.92 -17.61 -2.36
N LYS A 154 13.45 -16.39 -2.23
CA LYS A 154 12.76 -15.17 -2.69
C LYS A 154 12.52 -15.19 -4.20
N ARG A 155 13.50 -15.66 -4.99
CA ARG A 155 13.34 -15.79 -6.45
C ARG A 155 12.29 -16.81 -6.85
N SER A 156 12.16 -17.90 -6.09
CA SER A 156 11.11 -18.90 -6.29
C SER A 156 9.73 -18.30 -6.02
N GLN A 157 9.57 -17.56 -4.92
CA GLN A 157 8.32 -16.85 -4.61
C GLN A 157 7.92 -15.84 -5.70
N GLU A 158 8.87 -15.02 -6.17
CA GLU A 158 8.62 -14.09 -7.29
C GLU A 158 8.11 -14.80 -8.55
N LYS A 159 8.64 -15.99 -8.85
CA LYS A 159 8.15 -16.78 -9.99
C LYS A 159 6.74 -17.35 -9.75
N GLN A 160 6.44 -17.77 -8.52
CA GLN A 160 5.12 -18.30 -8.17
C GLN A 160 4.04 -17.23 -8.28
N THR A 161 4.30 -16.01 -7.80
CA THR A 161 3.35 -14.89 -7.91
C THR A 161 3.06 -14.51 -9.37
N LEU A 162 4.09 -14.52 -10.23
CA LEU A 162 3.92 -14.26 -11.68
C LEU A 162 3.09 -15.35 -12.37
N VAL A 163 3.25 -16.61 -11.98
CA VAL A 163 2.45 -17.72 -12.51
C VAL A 163 0.99 -17.58 -12.07
N SER A 164 0.74 -17.27 -10.79
CA SER A 164 -0.62 -17.05 -10.27
C SER A 164 -1.37 -15.93 -10.99
N ASP A 165 -0.71 -14.80 -11.25
CA ASP A 165 -1.30 -13.68 -12.01
C ASP A 165 -1.57 -14.07 -13.48
N SER A 166 -0.70 -14.85 -14.09
CA SER A 166 -0.88 -15.32 -15.49
C SER A 166 -2.01 -16.35 -15.65
N THR A 167 -2.30 -17.14 -14.60
CA THR A 167 -3.42 -18.09 -14.59
C THR A 167 -4.77 -17.44 -14.29
N GLY A 168 -4.78 -16.18 -13.82
CA GLY A 168 -6.00 -15.41 -13.55
C GLY A 168 -6.65 -14.76 -14.78
N PHE A 169 -6.01 -14.82 -15.96
CA PHE A 169 -6.48 -14.12 -17.18
C PHE A 169 -6.81 -15.02 -18.39
N ALA A 170 -7.03 -16.32 -18.14
CA ALA A 170 -7.62 -17.21 -19.14
C ALA A 170 -8.27 -18.43 -18.45
N THR A 171 -9.24 -18.21 -17.57
CA THR A 171 -10.23 -19.27 -17.34
C THR A 171 -10.96 -19.47 -18.67
N GLY A 172 -11.04 -20.72 -19.15
CA GLY A 172 -11.65 -21.05 -20.45
C GLY A 172 -13.07 -20.51 -20.63
N THR A 173 -13.74 -20.14 -19.53
CA THR A 173 -15.00 -19.39 -19.52
C THR A 173 -14.91 -17.98 -20.10
N ASP A 174 -13.82 -17.24 -19.90
CA ASP A 174 -13.66 -15.87 -20.43
C ASP A 174 -13.39 -15.87 -21.95
N LEU A 175 -12.69 -16.89 -22.43
CA LEU A 175 -12.44 -17.13 -23.86
C LEU A 175 -13.72 -17.58 -24.58
N LEU A 176 -14.51 -18.46 -23.96
CA LEU A 176 -15.83 -18.85 -24.46
C LEU A 176 -16.80 -17.66 -24.46
N ASN A 177 -16.84 -16.85 -23.39
CA ASN A 177 -17.70 -15.66 -23.35
C ASN A 177 -17.32 -14.64 -24.44
N ARG A 178 -16.04 -14.46 -24.73
CA ARG A 178 -15.59 -13.57 -25.81
C ARG A 178 -15.95 -14.11 -27.20
N LEU A 179 -15.85 -15.42 -27.41
CA LEU A 179 -16.24 -16.07 -28.67
C LEU A 179 -17.75 -15.97 -28.91
N PHE A 180 -18.59 -16.17 -27.89
CA PHE A 180 -20.05 -16.06 -28.02
C PHE A 180 -20.57 -14.62 -28.03
N ARG A 181 -19.81 -13.63 -27.53
CA ARG A 181 -20.20 -12.21 -27.55
C ARG A 181 -19.89 -11.52 -28.87
N ALA A 182 -18.96 -12.05 -29.68
CA ALA A 182 -18.61 -11.49 -30.98
C ALA A 182 -19.72 -11.60 -32.03
N ASP A 183 -20.70 -12.49 -31.84
CA ASP A 183 -21.77 -12.77 -32.82
C ASP A 183 -23.06 -11.96 -32.62
N SER A 184 -23.09 -11.03 -31.67
CA SER A 184 -24.31 -10.23 -31.36
C SER A 184 -24.17 -8.73 -31.65
N ALA A 185 -23.10 -8.30 -32.31
CA ALA A 185 -23.01 -6.93 -32.81
C ALA A 185 -23.86 -6.77 -34.09
N PRO A 186 -24.81 -5.82 -34.17
CA PRO A 186 -25.55 -5.57 -35.40
C PRO A 186 -24.58 -5.04 -36.47
N ILE A 187 -24.58 -5.67 -37.64
CA ILE A 187 -23.83 -5.20 -38.81
C ILE A 187 -24.35 -3.79 -39.19
N PRO A 188 -23.52 -2.73 -39.14
CA PRO A 188 -23.95 -1.42 -39.57
C PRO A 188 -23.94 -1.38 -41.10
N GLY A 189 -25.13 -1.33 -41.73
CA GLY A 189 -25.20 -0.98 -43.16
C GLY A 189 -26.29 -1.62 -44.02
N ARG A 190 -27.21 -2.45 -43.49
CA ARG A 190 -28.30 -2.98 -44.33
C ARG A 190 -29.51 -2.03 -44.32
N LYS A 191 -29.65 -1.21 -45.37
CA LYS A 191 -30.88 -0.46 -45.65
C LYS A 191 -32.06 -1.44 -45.81
N PRO A 192 -33.24 -1.14 -45.27
CA PRO A 192 -34.45 -1.87 -45.62
C PRO A 192 -34.84 -1.50 -47.06
N GLY A 193 -34.91 -2.50 -47.93
CA GLY A 193 -35.52 -2.37 -49.25
C GLY A 193 -37.04 -2.45 -49.13
N SER A 194 -37.69 -1.57 -49.91
CA SER A 194 -39.12 -1.50 -50.31
C SER A 194 -40.08 -2.58 -49.83
#